data_AF-A0A6S7K4X9-F1
#
_entry.id   AF-A0A6S7K4X9-F1
#
_cell.length_a   1.000
_cell.length_b   1.000
_cell.length_c   1.000
_cell.angle_alpha   90.00
_cell.angle_beta   90.00
_cell.angle_gamma   90.00
#
_symmetry.space_group_name_H-M   'P 1'
#
loop_
_entity.id
_entity.type
_entity.pdbx_description
1 polymer ?
#
loop_
_entity_poly.entity_id
_entity_poly.type
_entity_poly.pdbx_seq_one_letter_code
_entity_poly.pdbx_strand_id
1 'polypeptide(L)'
;MAWTLVQSFKYTHKMNYIHIPIYQDQPRNQDSLQWEDYRLSRSRMDGIHKDSNSKWRFTCNFDKDGLLHTDYVIATHADIPILFLPSNHEACHKFEFIDIRGNNCTNCKVWTAQRDNWSFHIDSYHTNGKCKTNTFPDSISCNENGEDNFGFYVCVNPKHRCSSTNESTTELWFGGQ
;
A
#
# COMPACT_ATOMS: atom_id res chain seq x y z
N MET A 1 8.54 2.76 -20.71
CA MET A 1 7.87 1.79 -19.84
C MET A 1 6.79 2.51 -19.05
N ALA A 2 5.68 1.85 -18.74
CA ALA A 2 4.46 2.51 -18.27
C ALA A 2 4.04 2.00 -16.88
N TRP A 3 3.30 2.84 -16.14
CA TRP A 3 2.64 2.48 -14.89
C TRP A 3 1.16 2.24 -15.13
N THR A 4 0.62 1.16 -14.58
CA THR A 4 -0.78 0.79 -14.66
C THR A 4 -1.40 0.83 -13.27
N LEU A 5 -2.50 1.56 -13.12
CA LEU A 5 -3.28 1.59 -11.90
C LEU A 5 -4.03 0.26 -11.74
N VAL A 6 -3.83 -0.42 -10.61
CA VAL A 6 -4.46 -1.71 -10.34
C VAL A 6 -5.49 -1.65 -9.22
N GLN A 7 -5.36 -0.69 -8.31
CA GLN A 7 -6.33 -0.45 -7.22
C GLN A 7 -6.31 1.03 -6.85
N SER A 8 -7.47 1.60 -6.58
CA SER A 8 -7.66 2.96 -6.04
C SER A 8 -8.89 2.97 -5.16
N PHE A 9 -8.80 3.57 -3.98
CA PHE A 9 -9.98 3.76 -3.14
C PHE A 9 -9.88 5.00 -2.30
N LYS A 10 -11.03 5.62 -2.05
CA LYS A 10 -11.17 6.74 -1.13
C LYS A 10 -11.31 6.25 0.31
N TYR A 11 -10.81 7.03 1.26
CA TYR A 11 -10.76 6.67 2.67
C TYR A 11 -12.16 6.40 3.25
N THR A 12 -13.19 7.13 2.83
CA THR A 12 -14.59 6.82 3.20
C THR A 12 -15.05 5.45 2.73
N HIS A 13 -14.47 4.90 1.66
CA HIS A 13 -14.80 3.58 1.12
C HIS A 13 -13.86 2.48 1.62
N LYS A 14 -12.95 2.77 2.56
CA LYS A 14 -11.92 1.83 3.02
C LYS A 14 -12.46 0.47 3.44
N MET A 15 -13.66 0.39 4.03
CA MET A 15 -14.26 -0.88 4.48
C MET A 15 -14.39 -1.91 3.35
N ASN A 16 -14.47 -1.45 2.10
CA ASN A 16 -14.51 -2.30 0.90
C ASN A 16 -13.15 -2.89 0.51
N TYR A 17 -12.07 -2.49 1.17
CA TYR A 17 -10.68 -2.77 0.78
C TYR A 17 -9.84 -3.30 1.94
N ILE A 18 -10.03 -2.79 3.16
CA ILE A 18 -9.13 -3.08 4.29
C ILE A 18 -9.06 -4.56 4.67
N HIS A 19 -10.10 -5.35 4.36
CA HIS A 19 -10.12 -6.79 4.62
C HIS A 19 -9.83 -7.66 3.40
N ILE A 20 -9.36 -7.05 2.30
CA ILE A 20 -9.12 -7.73 1.03
C ILE A 20 -7.61 -7.71 0.75
N PRO A 21 -6.90 -8.84 0.93
CA PRO A 21 -5.52 -8.95 0.49
C PRO A 21 -5.41 -8.82 -1.03
N ILE A 22 -4.26 -8.34 -1.52
CA ILE A 22 -4.03 -8.05 -2.94
C ILE A 22 -4.19 -9.31 -3.81
N TYR A 23 -3.90 -10.50 -3.27
CA TYR A 23 -4.06 -11.76 -3.98
C TYR A 23 -5.53 -12.20 -4.19
N GLN A 24 -6.50 -11.66 -3.45
CA GLN A 24 -7.89 -12.11 -3.57
C GLN A 24 -8.57 -11.48 -4.80
N ASP A 25 -9.32 -12.27 -5.57
CA ASP A 25 -10.09 -11.76 -6.71
C ASP A 25 -11.38 -11.08 -6.23
N GLN A 26 -11.37 -9.75 -6.25
CA GLN A 26 -12.48 -8.86 -5.85
C GLN A 26 -12.41 -7.60 -6.72
N PRO A 27 -12.74 -7.68 -8.02
CA PRO A 27 -12.70 -6.52 -8.91
C PRO A 27 -13.77 -5.50 -8.52
N ARG A 28 -13.48 -4.22 -8.75
CA ARG A 28 -14.38 -3.09 -8.51
C ARG A 28 -14.21 -2.09 -9.63
N ASN A 29 -15.29 -1.78 -10.35
CA ASN A 29 -15.28 -0.83 -11.48
C ASN A 29 -14.11 -1.03 -12.47
N GLN A 30 -13.67 -2.27 -12.70
CA GLN A 30 -12.43 -2.57 -13.44
C GLN A 30 -12.43 -2.13 -14.91
N ASP A 31 -13.60 -1.84 -15.48
CA ASP A 31 -13.79 -1.41 -16.87
C ASP A 31 -14.08 0.09 -16.99
N SER A 32 -14.21 0.81 -15.87
CA SER A 32 -14.45 2.25 -15.82
C SER A 32 -13.79 2.83 -14.57
N LEU A 33 -12.65 3.51 -14.75
CA LEU A 33 -11.88 4.05 -13.63
C LEU A 33 -12.72 5.00 -12.78
N GLN A 34 -12.89 4.62 -11.51
CA GLN A 34 -13.43 5.47 -10.44
C GLN A 34 -12.39 5.57 -9.33
N TRP A 35 -11.75 6.72 -9.15
CA TRP A 35 -10.67 6.89 -8.15
C TRP A 35 -11.10 6.50 -6.73
N GLU A 36 -12.37 6.69 -6.41
CA GLU A 36 -12.94 6.37 -5.10
C GLU A 36 -13.26 4.89 -4.87
N ASP A 37 -13.39 4.09 -5.94
CA ASP A 37 -13.71 2.67 -5.88
C ASP A 37 -13.25 1.94 -7.15
N TYR A 38 -11.99 1.54 -7.23
CA TYR A 38 -11.45 0.83 -8.38
C TYR A 38 -10.50 -0.29 -7.98
N ARG A 39 -10.66 -1.45 -8.59
CA ARG A 39 -9.77 -2.60 -8.42
C ARG A 39 -9.88 -3.52 -9.63
N LEU A 40 -8.74 -3.85 -10.22
CA LEU A 40 -8.69 -4.85 -11.29
C LEU A 40 -8.95 -6.25 -10.74
N SER A 41 -9.42 -7.16 -11.61
CA SER A 41 -9.46 -8.58 -11.28
C SER A 41 -8.05 -9.12 -11.02
N ARG A 42 -7.98 -10.21 -10.25
CA ARG A 42 -6.73 -10.93 -10.00
C ARG A 42 -6.05 -11.35 -11.31
N SER A 43 -6.82 -11.78 -12.32
CA SER A 43 -6.25 -12.18 -13.61
C SER A 43 -5.65 -11.01 -14.39
N ARG A 44 -6.26 -9.83 -14.34
CA ARG A 44 -5.70 -8.61 -14.97
C ARG A 44 -4.46 -8.13 -14.24
N MET A 45 -4.47 -8.13 -12.90
CA MET A 45 -3.29 -7.83 -12.09
C MET A 45 -2.12 -8.78 -12.40
N ASP A 46 -2.41 -10.09 -12.55
CA ASP A 46 -1.41 -11.10 -12.91
C ASP A 46 -0.85 -10.89 -14.35
N GLY A 47 -1.72 -10.57 -15.32
CA GLY A 47 -1.29 -10.22 -16.68
C GLY A 47 -0.36 -9.00 -16.68
N ILE A 48 -0.76 -7.92 -16.00
CA ILE A 48 0.07 -6.72 -15.86
C ILE A 48 1.38 -7.05 -15.15
N HIS A 49 1.35 -7.86 -14.09
CA HIS A 49 2.55 -8.28 -13.38
C HIS A 49 3.54 -9.02 -14.28
N LYS A 50 3.06 -9.90 -15.17
CA LYS A 50 3.89 -10.64 -16.14
C LYS A 50 4.47 -9.74 -17.23
N ASP A 51 3.71 -8.73 -17.66
CA ASP A 51 4.09 -7.84 -18.76
C ASP A 51 4.90 -6.60 -18.30
N SER A 52 4.85 -6.26 -17.01
CA SER A 52 5.47 -5.05 -16.45
C SER A 52 6.88 -5.28 -15.90
N ASN A 53 7.73 -4.26 -16.03
CA ASN A 53 9.07 -4.28 -15.47
C ASN A 53 9.00 -4.20 -13.93
N SER A 54 9.14 -5.37 -13.29
CA SER A 54 9.56 -5.68 -11.91
C SER A 54 9.07 -4.86 -10.70
N LYS A 55 8.30 -3.77 -10.77
CA LYS A 55 8.01 -2.92 -9.61
C LYS A 55 6.52 -2.66 -9.38
N TRP A 56 6.24 -2.23 -8.16
CA TRP A 56 4.95 -1.69 -7.76
C TRP A 56 5.18 -0.50 -6.83
N ARG A 57 4.18 0.37 -6.74
CA ARG A 57 4.20 1.55 -5.85
C ARG A 57 2.83 1.82 -5.25
N PHE A 58 2.82 2.34 -4.02
CA PHE A 58 1.65 3.06 -3.50
C PHE A 58 1.85 4.56 -3.60
N THR A 59 0.76 5.25 -3.92
CA THR A 59 0.64 6.71 -3.84
C THR A 59 -0.56 7.08 -2.99
N CYS A 60 -0.59 8.34 -2.57
CA CYS A 60 -1.75 8.95 -1.93
C CYS A 60 -2.21 10.15 -2.75
N ASN A 61 -3.53 10.33 -2.89
CA ASN A 61 -4.16 11.48 -3.56
C ASN A 61 -3.63 11.72 -4.99
N PHE A 62 -3.31 10.65 -5.73
CA PHE A 62 -2.76 10.79 -7.07
C PHE A 62 -3.74 11.47 -8.03
N ASP A 63 -5.04 11.23 -7.84
CA ASP A 63 -6.14 11.85 -8.59
C ASP A 63 -6.15 13.38 -8.51
N LYS A 64 -5.63 13.94 -7.41
CA LYS A 64 -5.61 15.39 -7.13
C LYS A 64 -4.24 16.00 -7.34
N ASP A 65 -3.22 15.35 -6.79
CA ASP A 65 -1.88 15.93 -6.65
C ASP A 65 -0.89 15.37 -7.70
N GLY A 66 -1.28 14.32 -8.42
CA GLY A 66 -0.37 13.54 -9.25
C GLY A 66 0.68 12.78 -8.42
N LEU A 67 1.86 12.58 -9.00
CA LEU A 67 2.95 11.88 -8.30
C LEU A 67 3.66 12.82 -7.32
N LEU A 68 3.48 12.57 -6.03
CA LEU A 68 4.31 13.11 -4.95
C LEU A 68 5.01 11.97 -4.22
N HIS A 69 6.24 12.23 -3.75
CA HIS A 69 7.05 11.25 -3.01
C HIS A 69 6.91 11.36 -1.48
N THR A 70 6.00 12.20 -0.98
CA THR A 70 5.58 12.19 0.42
C THR A 70 4.40 11.24 0.59
N ASP A 71 4.47 10.36 1.57
CA ASP A 71 3.55 9.22 1.74
C ASP A 71 3.51 8.39 0.46
N TYR A 72 4.64 7.77 0.15
CA TYR A 72 4.91 7.09 -1.11
C TYR A 72 5.80 5.88 -0.86
N VAL A 73 5.53 4.77 -1.54
CA VAL A 73 6.43 3.61 -1.52
C VAL A 73 6.65 3.09 -2.92
N ILE A 74 7.83 2.53 -3.15
CA ILE A 74 8.15 1.75 -4.34
C ILE A 74 9.02 0.56 -3.94
N ALA A 75 8.71 -0.59 -4.51
CA ALA A 75 9.45 -1.82 -4.30
C ALA A 75 9.43 -2.67 -5.56
N THR A 76 10.35 -3.62 -5.62
CA THR A 76 10.34 -4.63 -6.67
C THR A 76 9.41 -5.78 -6.28
N HIS A 77 8.77 -6.42 -7.26
CA HIS A 77 8.06 -7.67 -7.08
C HIS A 77 8.99 -8.81 -6.61
N ALA A 78 10.29 -8.73 -6.89
CA ALA A 78 11.27 -9.71 -6.43
C ALA A 78 11.54 -9.58 -4.93
N ASP A 79 11.66 -8.34 -4.43
CA ASP A 79 11.82 -8.06 -3.00
C ASP A 79 10.50 -8.28 -2.24
N ILE A 80 9.37 -7.93 -2.87
CA ILE A 80 8.03 -8.03 -2.29
C ILE A 80 7.04 -8.53 -3.35
N PRO A 81 6.77 -9.84 -3.41
CA PRO A 81 5.83 -10.40 -4.38
C PRO A 81 4.38 -10.16 -3.91
N ILE A 82 3.94 -8.90 -3.86
CA ILE A 82 2.68 -8.45 -3.22
C ILE A 82 1.44 -9.22 -3.66
N LEU A 83 1.40 -9.66 -4.92
CA LEU A 83 0.32 -10.46 -5.51
C LEU A 83 0.36 -11.96 -5.12
N PHE A 84 1.51 -12.46 -4.66
CA PHE A 84 1.78 -13.87 -4.36
C PHE A 84 2.27 -14.11 -2.93
N LEU A 85 2.22 -13.10 -2.06
CA LEU A 85 2.48 -13.30 -0.64
C LEU A 85 1.51 -14.37 -0.10
N PRO A 86 1.99 -15.33 0.70
CA PRO A 86 1.14 -16.36 1.27
C PRO A 86 0.09 -15.76 2.21
N SER A 87 -0.96 -16.54 2.48
CA SER A 87 -1.90 -16.23 3.56
C SER A 87 -1.16 -16.07 4.88
N ASN A 88 -1.58 -15.08 5.68
CA ASN A 88 -1.00 -14.76 6.99
C ASN A 88 0.50 -14.38 6.94
N HIS A 89 0.88 -13.50 6.01
CA HIS A 89 2.24 -13.04 5.81
C HIS A 89 2.54 -11.75 6.57
N GLU A 90 3.59 -11.80 7.40
CA GLU A 90 4.10 -10.68 8.17
C GLU A 90 5.62 -10.74 8.20
N ALA A 91 6.29 -9.74 7.62
CA ALA A 91 7.75 -9.77 7.49
C ALA A 91 8.37 -8.38 7.28
N CYS A 92 9.67 -8.33 7.51
CA CYS A 92 10.52 -7.23 7.08
C CYS A 92 10.86 -7.35 5.61
N HIS A 93 10.25 -6.48 4.81
CA HIS A 93 10.45 -6.44 3.38
C HIS A 93 11.35 -5.28 2.98
N LYS A 94 12.12 -5.48 1.92
CA LYS A 94 13.04 -4.48 1.39
C LYS A 94 12.29 -3.56 0.42
N PHE A 95 12.35 -2.26 0.67
CA PHE A 95 11.80 -1.24 -0.22
C PHE A 95 12.93 -0.54 -0.98
N GLU A 96 12.66 -0.15 -2.23
CA GLU A 96 13.57 0.71 -2.99
C GLU A 96 13.55 2.11 -2.38
N PHE A 97 12.34 2.65 -2.15
CA PHE A 97 12.12 3.87 -1.41
C PHE A 97 10.79 3.79 -0.67
N ILE A 98 10.74 4.38 0.52
CA ILE A 98 9.53 4.58 1.30
C ILE A 98 9.61 5.94 1.99
N ASP A 99 8.50 6.66 2.00
CA ASP A 99 8.24 7.85 2.79
C ASP A 99 6.93 7.66 3.55
N ILE A 100 6.96 7.91 4.86
CA ILE A 100 5.77 8.03 5.70
C ILE A 100 5.89 9.35 6.45
N ARG A 101 4.98 10.28 6.15
CA ARG A 101 4.84 11.60 6.76
C ARG A 101 6.13 12.44 6.65
N GLY A 102 6.85 12.31 5.54
CA GLY A 102 8.11 13.01 5.27
C GLY A 102 9.36 12.32 5.86
N ASN A 103 9.19 11.20 6.58
CA ASN A 103 10.29 10.38 7.05
C ASN A 103 10.53 9.27 6.05
N ASN A 104 11.64 9.37 5.34
CA ASN A 104 11.96 8.43 4.27
C ASN A 104 13.18 7.55 4.58
N CYS A 105 13.22 6.42 3.88
CA CYS A 105 14.41 5.62 3.73
C CYS A 105 14.48 4.99 2.34
N THR A 106 15.71 4.85 1.85
CA THR A 106 16.02 4.19 0.57
C THR A 106 16.72 2.88 0.88
N ASN A 107 16.42 1.82 0.13
CA ASN A 107 17.08 0.51 0.25
C ASN A 107 17.03 -0.06 1.69
N CYS A 108 15.92 0.17 2.39
CA CYS A 108 15.71 -0.17 3.80
C CYS A 108 14.68 -1.30 3.95
N LYS A 109 14.65 -1.91 5.15
CA LYS A 109 13.63 -2.92 5.49
C LYS A 109 12.56 -2.33 6.39
N VAL A 110 11.30 -2.57 6.03
CA VAL A 110 10.13 -2.10 6.77
C VAL A 110 9.18 -3.26 7.04
N TRP A 111 8.53 -3.23 8.20
CA TRP A 111 7.56 -4.24 8.58
C TRP A 111 6.30 -4.08 7.75
N THR A 112 5.84 -5.19 7.19
CA THR A 112 4.64 -5.25 6.36
C THR A 112 3.79 -6.42 6.80
N ALA A 113 2.48 -6.29 6.58
CA ALA A 113 1.53 -7.34 6.87
C ALA A 113 0.49 -7.46 5.77
N GLN A 114 0.14 -8.70 5.43
CA GLN A 114 -1.00 -9.06 4.59
C GLN A 114 -1.52 -10.43 5.06
N ARG A 115 -2.79 -10.53 5.40
CA ARG A 115 -3.43 -11.76 5.87
C ARG A 115 -4.73 -12.00 5.12
N ASP A 116 -5.37 -13.14 5.34
CA ASP A 116 -6.63 -13.48 4.64
C ASP A 116 -7.73 -12.44 4.83
N ASN A 117 -7.70 -11.69 5.94
CA ASN A 117 -8.63 -10.62 6.26
C ASN A 117 -7.95 -9.26 6.44
N TRP A 118 -6.68 -9.10 6.07
CA TRP A 118 -5.92 -7.85 6.18
C TRP A 118 -5.34 -7.51 4.80
N SER A 119 -5.75 -6.39 4.22
CA SER A 119 -5.08 -5.84 3.04
C SER A 119 -3.60 -5.59 3.33
N PHE A 120 -2.76 -5.61 2.30
CA PHE A 120 -1.36 -5.22 2.45
C PHE A 120 -1.24 -3.84 3.11
N HIS A 121 -0.43 -3.72 4.15
CA HIS A 121 -0.16 -2.47 4.83
C HIS A 121 1.23 -2.46 5.48
N ILE A 122 1.67 -1.26 5.84
CA ILE A 122 2.88 -1.01 6.63
C ILE A 122 2.46 -0.55 8.03
N ASP A 123 2.89 -1.29 9.06
CA ASP A 123 2.72 -0.88 10.45
C ASP A 123 3.95 -0.08 10.87
N SER A 124 3.72 1.20 11.16
CA SER A 124 4.75 2.17 11.51
C SER A 124 4.98 2.33 13.01
N TYR A 125 4.15 1.72 13.87
CA TYR A 125 4.24 1.79 15.33
C TYR A 125 4.79 0.51 15.96
N HIS A 126 4.31 -0.68 15.57
CA HIS A 126 4.76 -1.98 16.11
C HIS A 126 6.08 -2.45 15.50
N THR A 127 7.01 -1.52 15.36
CA THR A 127 8.29 -1.71 14.66
C THR A 127 9.41 -2.12 15.60
N ASN A 128 9.23 -1.91 16.91
CA ASN A 128 10.24 -2.15 17.95
C ASN A 128 10.70 -3.62 17.96
N GLY A 129 11.84 -3.86 17.33
CA GLY A 129 12.58 -5.14 17.35
C GLY A 129 12.30 -6.07 16.17
N LYS A 130 11.16 -5.92 15.47
CA LYS A 130 10.83 -6.79 14.31
C LYS A 130 11.71 -6.45 13.10
N CYS A 131 11.88 -5.15 12.78
CA CYS A 131 12.76 -4.65 11.72
C CYS A 131 13.65 -3.52 12.22
N LYS A 132 14.98 -3.70 12.21
CA LYS A 132 15.94 -2.72 12.75
C LYS A 132 15.91 -1.34 12.08
N THR A 133 15.43 -1.24 10.84
CA THR A 133 15.43 -0.01 10.02
C THR A 133 14.08 0.70 9.95
N ASN A 134 13.10 0.25 10.74
CA ASN A 134 11.71 0.70 10.64
C ASN A 134 11.39 1.78 11.69
N THR A 135 12.00 2.97 11.55
CA THR A 135 11.80 4.09 12.47
C THR A 135 11.03 5.21 11.77
N PHE A 136 9.75 5.36 12.11
CA PHE A 136 8.91 6.46 11.64
C PHE A 136 8.50 7.33 12.84
N PRO A 137 9.19 8.46 13.07
CA PRO A 137 8.86 9.40 14.14
C PRO A 137 7.38 9.78 14.15
N ASP A 138 6.89 10.13 15.34
CA ASP A 138 5.48 10.48 15.59
C ASP A 138 4.47 9.39 15.19
N SER A 139 4.89 8.12 15.01
CA SER A 139 3.96 7.01 14.80
C SER A 139 3.00 6.90 15.98
N ILE A 140 1.71 6.74 15.70
CA ILE A 140 0.69 6.64 16.75
C ILE A 140 0.28 5.19 17.02
N SER A 141 -0.39 4.98 18.15
CA SER A 141 -1.15 3.77 18.43
C SER A 141 -2.60 4.11 18.70
N CYS A 142 -3.48 3.16 18.39
CA CYS A 142 -4.92 3.25 18.65
C CYS A 142 -5.29 2.04 19.52
N ASN A 143 -5.22 2.23 20.84
CA ASN A 143 -5.29 1.16 21.83
C ASN A 143 -4.15 0.13 21.63
N GLU A 144 -4.48 -1.10 21.28
CA GLU A 144 -3.54 -2.20 21.05
C GLU A 144 -2.99 -2.21 19.60
N ASN A 145 -3.56 -1.41 18.69
CA ASN A 145 -3.18 -1.39 17.27
C ASN A 145 -2.12 -0.32 16.97
N GLY A 146 -1.22 -0.63 16.04
CA GLY A 146 -0.22 0.30 15.51
C GLY A 146 -0.70 1.05 14.28
N GLU A 147 -0.11 2.23 14.00
CA GLU A 147 -0.46 3.05 12.83
C GLU A 147 -0.24 2.30 11.50
N ASP A 148 -1.34 2.08 10.79
CA ASP A 148 -1.44 1.42 9.49
C ASP A 148 -1.33 2.42 8.34
N ASN A 149 -0.42 2.16 7.40
CA ASN A 149 -0.18 2.99 6.23
C ASN A 149 -0.41 2.20 4.93
N PHE A 150 -0.90 2.88 3.91
CA PHE A 150 -1.19 2.37 2.56
C PHE A 150 -2.25 1.25 2.46
N GLY A 151 -2.86 0.85 3.57
CA GLY A 151 -3.90 -0.17 3.65
C GLY A 151 -4.30 -0.44 5.09
N PHE A 152 -5.26 -1.37 5.28
CA PHE A 152 -5.84 -1.85 6.55
C PHE A 152 -6.53 -0.80 7.43
N TYR A 153 -5.91 0.36 7.66
CA TYR A 153 -6.52 1.58 8.22
C TYR A 153 -7.43 1.35 9.44
N VAL A 154 -7.01 0.45 10.34
CA VAL A 154 -7.65 0.25 11.64
C VAL A 154 -7.18 1.33 12.61
N CYS A 155 -5.87 1.61 12.62
CA CYS A 155 -5.31 2.78 13.28
C CYS A 155 -4.65 3.68 12.25
N VAL A 156 -5.01 4.97 12.19
CA VAL A 156 -4.49 5.88 11.18
C VAL A 156 -4.04 7.21 11.75
N ASN A 157 -3.01 7.76 11.15
CA ASN A 157 -2.52 9.09 11.47
C ASN A 157 -3.06 10.12 10.47
N PRO A 158 -3.81 11.15 10.92
CA PRO A 158 -4.31 12.19 10.02
C PRO A 158 -3.22 13.00 9.31
N LYS A 159 -1.95 12.89 9.72
CA LYS A 159 -0.82 13.49 9.01
C LYS A 159 -0.42 12.70 7.76
N HIS A 160 -0.81 11.43 7.62
CA HIS A 160 -0.52 10.60 6.45
C HIS A 160 -1.51 10.91 5.32
N ARG A 161 -1.04 11.26 4.13
CA ARG A 161 -1.88 11.80 3.04
C ARG A 161 -3.04 10.88 2.64
N CYS A 162 -2.82 9.57 2.60
CA CYS A 162 -3.86 8.58 2.24
C CYS A 162 -5.01 8.48 3.25
N SER A 163 -4.85 9.01 4.47
CA SER A 163 -5.83 8.94 5.56
C SER A 163 -6.04 10.29 6.26
N SER A 164 -5.56 11.37 5.63
CA SER A 164 -5.61 12.73 6.18
C SER A 164 -7.02 13.31 6.23
N THR A 165 -7.88 12.90 5.29
CA THR A 165 -9.28 13.30 5.23
C THR A 165 -10.14 12.13 4.74
N ASN A 166 -11.46 12.28 4.88
CA ASN A 166 -12.44 11.38 4.27
C ASN A 166 -12.34 11.33 2.73
N GLU A 167 -11.79 12.38 2.12
CA GLU A 167 -11.59 12.53 0.69
C GLU A 167 -10.26 11.96 0.21
N SER A 168 -9.39 11.52 1.11
CA SER A 168 -8.08 10.99 0.76
C SER A 168 -8.19 9.68 -0.01
N THR A 169 -7.31 9.45 -0.96
CA THR A 169 -7.27 8.24 -1.81
C THR A 169 -5.94 7.51 -1.64
N THR A 170 -5.99 6.19 -1.82
CA THR A 170 -4.82 5.29 -1.81
C THR A 170 -4.79 4.52 -3.12
N GLU A 171 -3.68 4.62 -3.86
CA GLU A 171 -3.55 3.94 -5.14
C GLU A 171 -2.38 2.96 -5.17
N LEU A 172 -2.61 1.77 -5.72
CA LEU A 172 -1.60 0.77 -6.04
C LEU A 172 -1.36 0.72 -7.54
N TRP A 173 -0.10 0.77 -7.94
CA TRP A 173 0.31 0.73 -9.34
C TRP A 173 1.30 -0.40 -9.57
N PHE A 174 1.18 -1.10 -10.70
CA PHE A 174 2.19 -2.03 -11.21
C PHE A 174 2.83 -1.43 -12.46
N GLY A 175 4.13 -1.62 -12.62
CA GLY A 175 4.89 -0.94 -13.66
C GLY A 175 6.33 -0.73 -13.26
N GLY A 176 7.05 0.05 -14.05
CA GLY A 176 8.43 0.37 -13.75
C GLY A 176 9.23 0.65 -15.01
N GLN A 177 10.34 1.36 -14.85
CA GLN A 177 11.40 1.49 -15.84
C GLN A 177 12.58 0.62 -15.41
#